data_AF-A0A7V5N4Q2-F1
#
_entry.id   AF-A0A7V5N4Q2-F1
#
_cell.length_a   1.000
_cell.length_b   1.000
_cell.length_c   1.000
_cell.angle_alpha   90.00
_cell.angle_beta   90.00
_cell.angle_gamma   90.00
#
_symmetry.space_group_name_H-M   'P 1'
#
loop_
_entity.id
_entity.type
_entity.pdbx_description
1 polymer ?
#
loop_
_entity_poly.entity_id
_entity_poly.type
_entity_poly.pdbx_seq_one_letter_code
_entity_poly.pdbx_strand_id
1 'polypeptide(L)'
;RGEAKMIENICRQYNPVSLMFESDPVLAENLWKIRRNLSKAVKASVKYKIAEDVCVPPSKLPELVEFVSQLNNEYPIRINSYGHAGDGNLHVNFLTDNKEDLKNGLIKKGIVRLFRKTIELGGTLSGEHGIGLTKKDYLELEFNDDTIERMKDIKAVFDPNNLLNPGKMFPGKK
;
A
#
# COMPACT_ATOMS: atom_id res chain seq x y z
N ARG A 1 -27.27 5.99 6.49
CA ARG A 1 -28.26 5.57 5.44
C ARG A 1 -28.35 6.57 4.29
N GLY A 2 -28.30 7.89 4.52
CA GLY A 2 -28.27 8.88 3.43
C GLY A 2 -26.97 8.89 2.60
N GLU A 3 -25.81 8.80 3.27
CA GLU A 3 -24.49 8.86 2.63
C GLU A 3 -24.26 7.74 1.60
N ALA A 4 -24.59 6.49 1.93
CA ALA A 4 -24.42 5.37 1.00
C ALA A 4 -25.23 5.55 -0.30
N LYS A 5 -26.44 6.12 -0.21
CA LYS A 5 -27.29 6.41 -1.37
C LYS A 5 -26.76 7.61 -2.17
N MET A 6 -26.17 8.60 -1.50
CA MET A 6 -25.47 9.70 -2.15
C MET A 6 -24.25 9.19 -2.94
N ILE A 7 -23.43 8.32 -2.32
CA ILE A 7 -22.28 7.69 -2.97
C ILE A 7 -22.74 6.86 -4.18
N GLU A 8 -23.80 6.06 -4.03
CA GLU A 8 -24.37 5.28 -5.13
C GLU A 8 -24.75 6.18 -6.31
N ASN A 9 -25.46 7.28 -6.06
CA ASN A 9 -25.87 8.23 -7.09
C ASN A 9 -24.68 8.88 -7.79
N ILE A 10 -23.62 9.23 -7.05
CA ILE A 10 -22.37 9.74 -7.63
C ILE A 10 -21.74 8.66 -8.52
N CYS A 11 -21.54 7.44 -7.99
CA CYS A 11 -20.93 6.35 -8.74
C CYS A 11 -21.68 6.08 -10.07
N ARG A 12 -23.02 6.11 -10.07
CA ARG A 12 -23.82 5.91 -11.28
C ARG A 12 -23.54 6.92 -12.39
N GLN A 13 -23.08 8.13 -12.08
CA GLN A 13 -22.72 9.15 -13.08
C GLN A 13 -21.43 8.82 -13.85
N TYR A 14 -20.61 7.91 -13.32
CA TYR A 14 -19.28 7.57 -13.88
C TYR A 14 -19.21 6.16 -14.48
N ASN A 15 -20.36 5.53 -14.81
CA ASN A 15 -20.45 4.23 -15.49
C ASN A 15 -19.54 3.14 -14.88
N PRO A 16 -19.73 2.77 -13.61
CA PRO A 16 -18.87 1.80 -12.95
C PRO A 16 -19.05 0.43 -13.59
N VAL A 17 -17.96 -0.35 -13.67
CA VAL A 17 -17.99 -1.72 -14.19
C VAL A 17 -18.99 -2.59 -13.41
N SER A 18 -19.10 -2.37 -12.09
CA SER A 18 -20.11 -3.00 -11.24
C SER A 18 -20.44 -2.06 -10.07
N LEU A 19 -21.71 -2.01 -9.70
CA LEU A 19 -22.19 -1.27 -8.53
C LEU A 19 -23.23 -2.13 -7.81
N MET A 20 -22.95 -2.45 -6.55
CA MET A 20 -23.85 -3.18 -5.67
C MET A 20 -24.17 -2.32 -4.46
N PHE A 21 -25.45 -2.20 -4.14
CA PHE A 21 -25.94 -1.47 -2.97
C PHE A 21 -26.84 -2.40 -2.16
N GLU A 22 -26.64 -2.42 -0.84
CA GLU A 22 -27.48 -3.17 0.08
C GLU A 22 -27.73 -2.34 1.34
N SER A 23 -29.00 -2.21 1.70
CA SER A 23 -29.45 -1.38 2.83
C SER A 23 -29.81 -2.21 4.06
N ASP A 24 -30.07 -3.50 3.90
CA ASP A 24 -30.24 -4.45 4.98
C ASP A 24 -28.87 -4.80 5.59
N PRO A 25 -28.63 -4.56 6.89
CA PRO A 25 -27.34 -4.84 7.51
C PRO A 25 -26.90 -6.31 7.43
N VAL A 26 -27.84 -7.26 7.45
CA VAL A 26 -27.57 -8.69 7.38
C VAL A 26 -27.16 -9.10 5.97
N LEU A 27 -27.79 -8.54 4.94
CA LEU A 27 -27.40 -8.80 3.56
C LEU A 27 -26.12 -8.04 3.18
N ALA A 28 -25.93 -6.81 3.68
CA ALA A 28 -24.74 -5.99 3.45
C ALA A 28 -23.46 -6.65 3.96
N GLU A 29 -23.57 -7.51 4.99
CA GLU A 29 -22.48 -8.33 5.49
C GLU A 29 -21.87 -9.23 4.38
N ASN A 30 -22.64 -9.65 3.37
CA ASN A 30 -22.11 -10.39 2.23
C ASN A 30 -21.17 -9.53 1.37
N LEU A 31 -21.49 -8.24 1.17
CA LEU A 31 -20.61 -7.30 0.47
C LEU A 31 -19.32 -7.05 1.28
N TRP A 32 -19.46 -6.89 2.60
CA TRP A 32 -18.31 -6.73 3.47
C TRP A 32 -17.40 -7.96 3.53
N LYS A 33 -17.96 -9.17 3.45
CA LYS A 33 -17.18 -10.41 3.31
C LYS A 33 -16.30 -10.37 2.07
N ILE A 34 -16.75 -9.82 0.95
CA ILE A 34 -15.92 -9.67 -0.26
C ILE A 34 -14.73 -8.76 0.06
N ARG A 35 -14.96 -7.55 0.59
CA ARG A 35 -13.88 -6.59 0.92
C ARG A 35 -12.87 -7.14 1.92
N ARG A 36 -13.33 -7.85 2.96
CA ARG A 36 -12.45 -8.45 4.00
C ARG A 36 -11.63 -9.62 3.47
N ASN A 37 -12.14 -10.35 2.48
CA ASN A 37 -11.44 -11.50 1.90
C ASN A 37 -10.60 -11.16 0.67
N LEU A 38 -10.67 -9.93 0.15
CA LEU A 38 -9.96 -9.53 -1.08
C LEU A 38 -8.45 -9.83 -1.02
N SER A 39 -7.77 -9.44 0.07
CA SER A 39 -6.32 -9.71 0.22
C SER A 39 -5.99 -11.21 0.25
N LYS A 40 -6.86 -12.03 0.85
CA LYS A 40 -6.74 -13.50 0.89
C LYS A 40 -6.97 -14.11 -0.48
N ALA A 41 -8.01 -13.67 -1.20
CA ALA A 41 -8.31 -14.13 -2.55
C ALA A 41 -7.17 -13.79 -3.52
N VAL A 42 -6.62 -12.57 -3.46
CA VAL A 42 -5.44 -12.18 -4.25
C VAL A 42 -4.25 -13.07 -3.93
N LYS A 43 -3.98 -13.35 -2.64
CA LYS A 43 -2.88 -14.24 -2.22
C LYS A 43 -3.08 -15.68 -2.71
N ALA A 44 -4.31 -16.18 -2.73
CA ALA A 44 -4.61 -17.53 -3.22
C ALA A 44 -4.49 -17.66 -4.76
N SER A 45 -4.56 -16.54 -5.49
CA SER A 45 -4.49 -16.51 -6.95
C SER A 45 -3.07 -16.55 -7.54
N VAL A 46 -2.03 -16.61 -6.71
CA VAL A 46 -0.63 -16.53 -7.16
C VAL A 46 0.31 -17.18 -6.13
N LYS A 47 1.46 -17.72 -6.55
CA LYS A 47 2.46 -18.29 -5.64
C LYS A 47 3.17 -17.24 -4.79
N TYR A 48 3.53 -16.11 -5.39
CA TYR A 48 4.24 -15.03 -4.70
C TYR A 48 3.47 -13.71 -4.81
N LYS A 49 3.20 -13.13 -3.65
CA LYS A 49 2.53 -11.83 -3.49
C LYS A 49 3.42 -10.94 -2.63
N ILE A 50 3.91 -9.85 -3.20
CA ILE A 50 4.57 -8.78 -2.47
C ILE A 50 3.58 -7.63 -2.37
N ALA A 51 3.20 -7.26 -1.15
CA ALA A 51 2.21 -6.23 -0.89
C ALA A 51 2.91 -5.00 -0.34
N GLU A 52 2.65 -3.87 -0.98
CA GLU A 52 2.97 -2.55 -0.48
C GLU A 52 1.71 -1.82 -0.08
N ASP A 53 1.92 -0.80 0.74
CA ASP A 53 0.87 -0.03 1.39
C ASP A 53 1.36 1.40 1.46
N VAL A 54 0.74 2.29 0.71
CA VAL A 54 1.13 3.69 0.56
C VAL A 54 -0.06 4.60 0.79
N CYS A 55 0.18 5.84 1.18
CA CYS A 55 -0.89 6.81 1.36
C CYS A 55 -0.51 8.14 0.71
N VAL A 56 -1.48 8.81 0.10
CA VAL A 56 -1.34 10.15 -0.50
C VAL A 56 -2.50 11.03 -0.04
N PRO A 57 -2.43 12.36 -0.15
CA PRO A 57 -3.62 13.19 0.04
C PRO A 57 -4.79 12.67 -0.81
N PRO A 58 -6.03 12.57 -0.31
CA PRO A 58 -7.14 11.97 -1.05
C PRO A 58 -7.38 12.57 -2.44
N SER A 59 -7.08 13.86 -2.61
CA SER A 59 -7.13 14.58 -3.90
C SER A 59 -6.12 14.08 -4.94
N LYS A 60 -5.06 13.38 -4.52
CA LYS A 60 -4.01 12.79 -5.36
C LYS A 60 -4.19 11.29 -5.59
N LEU A 61 -5.16 10.65 -4.93
CA LEU A 61 -5.42 9.22 -5.10
C LEU A 61 -5.72 8.81 -6.56
N PRO A 62 -6.52 9.56 -7.35
CA PRO A 62 -6.74 9.21 -8.76
C PRO A 62 -5.44 9.17 -9.58
N GLU A 63 -4.52 10.10 -9.33
CA GLU A 63 -3.21 10.16 -10.00
C GLU A 63 -2.34 8.95 -9.62
N LEU A 64 -2.35 8.54 -8.35
CA LEU A 64 -1.64 7.34 -7.90
C LEU A 64 -2.24 6.05 -8.52
N VAL A 65 -3.57 5.94 -8.59
CA VAL A 65 -4.24 4.78 -9.20
C VAL A 65 -3.90 4.66 -10.69
N GLU A 66 -3.91 5.79 -11.41
CA GLU A 66 -3.50 5.82 -12.82
C GLU A 66 -2.04 5.39 -12.99
N PHE A 67 -1.15 5.87 -12.13
CA PHE A 67 0.26 5.44 -12.15
C PHE A 67 0.43 3.94 -11.89
N VAL A 68 -0.33 3.36 -10.95
CA VAL A 68 -0.31 1.91 -10.70
C VAL A 68 -0.83 1.13 -11.92
N SER A 69 -1.84 1.65 -12.62
CA SER A 69 -2.33 1.08 -13.89
C SER A 69 -1.22 1.07 -14.96
N GLN A 70 -0.49 2.17 -15.10
CA GLN A 70 0.66 2.27 -16.00
C GLN A 70 1.77 1.27 -15.63
N LEU A 71 2.12 1.16 -14.35
CA LEU A 71 3.07 0.15 -13.88
C LEU A 71 2.62 -1.27 -14.25
N ASN A 72 1.33 -1.60 -14.09
CA ASN A 72 0.80 -2.90 -14.47
C ASN A 72 0.94 -3.19 -15.97
N ASN A 73 0.87 -2.18 -16.83
CA ASN A 73 1.03 -2.33 -18.28
C ASN A 73 2.51 -2.43 -18.71
N GLU A 74 3.42 -1.77 -17.99
CA GLU A 74 4.85 -1.74 -18.33
C GLU A 74 5.64 -2.95 -17.81
N TYR A 75 5.19 -3.56 -16.72
CA TYR A 75 5.89 -4.68 -16.08
C TYR A 75 5.39 -6.02 -16.59
N PRO A 76 6.27 -7.04 -16.72
CA PRO A 76 5.89 -8.38 -17.18
C PRO A 76 5.24 -9.23 -16.07
N ILE A 77 4.72 -8.59 -15.02
CA ILE A 77 4.07 -9.23 -13.87
C ILE A 77 2.75 -8.53 -13.57
N ARG A 78 1.82 -9.25 -12.98
CA ARG A 78 0.52 -8.66 -12.62
C ARG A 78 0.68 -7.76 -11.39
N ILE A 79 0.24 -6.51 -11.52
CA ILE A 79 0.16 -5.53 -10.44
C ILE A 79 -1.30 -5.15 -10.26
N ASN A 80 -1.80 -5.23 -9.03
CA ASN A 80 -3.16 -4.77 -8.73
C ASN A 80 -3.19 -3.89 -7.48
N SER A 81 -4.30 -3.18 -7.30
CA SER A 81 -4.50 -2.35 -6.12
C SER A 81 -5.95 -2.34 -5.62
N TYR A 82 -6.07 -2.08 -4.33
CA TYR A 82 -7.32 -1.83 -3.60
C TYR A 82 -6.95 -1.09 -2.32
N GLY A 83 -7.90 -0.41 -1.68
CA GLY A 83 -7.54 0.37 -0.50
C GLY A 83 -8.70 1.08 0.15
N HIS A 84 -8.35 2.18 0.81
CA HIS A 84 -9.21 3.02 1.63
C HIS A 84 -9.24 4.41 1.00
N ALA A 85 -10.15 4.61 0.04
CA ALA A 85 -10.18 5.83 -0.75
C ALA A 85 -10.43 7.10 0.08
N GLY A 86 -11.18 6.99 1.18
CA GLY A 86 -11.48 8.12 2.09
C GLY A 86 -10.24 8.73 2.73
N ASP A 87 -9.21 7.91 2.97
CA ASP A 87 -7.99 8.33 3.66
C ASP A 87 -6.81 8.44 2.69
N GLY A 88 -7.02 8.20 1.39
CA GLY A 88 -5.97 8.23 0.36
C GLY A 88 -4.99 7.05 0.41
N ASN A 89 -5.33 6.00 1.15
CA ASN A 89 -4.49 4.81 1.32
C ASN A 89 -4.76 3.74 0.25
N LEU A 90 -3.70 3.27 -0.39
CA LEU A 90 -3.73 2.30 -1.47
C LEU A 90 -2.77 1.14 -1.18
N HIS A 91 -3.30 -0.08 -1.16
CA HIS A 91 -2.47 -1.28 -1.14
C HIS A 91 -2.18 -1.71 -2.58
N VAL A 92 -0.90 -1.79 -2.93
CA VAL A 92 -0.43 -2.19 -4.26
C VAL A 92 0.25 -3.54 -4.14
N ASN A 93 -0.14 -4.51 -4.96
CA ASN A 93 0.37 -5.87 -4.87
C ASN A 93 1.05 -6.27 -6.17
N PHE A 94 2.30 -6.68 -6.07
CA PHE A 94 3.11 -7.27 -7.15
C PHE A 94 2.99 -8.79 -7.07
N LEU A 95 2.48 -9.40 -8.14
CA LEU A 95 2.03 -10.80 -8.16
C LEU A 95 2.80 -11.57 -9.24
N THR A 96 3.47 -12.66 -8.86
CA THR A 96 4.18 -13.54 -9.80
C THR A 96 4.15 -15.00 -9.37
N ASP A 97 4.07 -15.91 -10.34
CA ASP A 97 4.28 -17.35 -10.12
C ASP A 97 5.74 -17.77 -10.32
N ASN A 98 6.58 -16.87 -10.84
CA ASN A 98 7.99 -17.10 -11.10
C ASN A 98 8.86 -16.56 -9.96
N LYS A 99 9.60 -17.45 -9.30
CA LYS A 99 10.52 -17.09 -8.21
C LYS A 99 11.68 -16.21 -8.69
N GLU A 100 12.03 -16.25 -9.97
CA GLU A 100 13.15 -15.46 -10.50
C GLU A 100 12.86 -13.96 -10.49
N ASP A 101 11.60 -13.56 -10.66
CA ASP A 101 11.17 -12.15 -10.60
C ASP A 101 11.41 -11.50 -9.22
N LEU A 102 11.50 -12.32 -8.17
CA LEU A 102 11.87 -11.87 -6.82
C LEU A 102 13.38 -11.64 -6.70
N LYS A 103 14.19 -12.43 -7.42
CA LYS A 103 15.65 -12.45 -7.30
C LYS A 103 16.32 -11.43 -8.22
N ASN A 104 15.81 -11.27 -9.43
CA ASN A 104 16.38 -10.40 -10.46
C ASN A 104 16.14 -8.90 -10.19
N GLY A 105 15.44 -8.56 -9.10
CA GLY A 105 15.16 -7.18 -8.67
C GLY A 105 14.03 -6.49 -9.45
N LEU A 106 13.31 -7.20 -10.34
CA LEU A 106 12.17 -6.65 -11.09
C LEU A 106 11.14 -6.03 -10.16
N ILE A 107 10.67 -6.79 -9.17
CA ILE A 107 9.67 -6.32 -8.20
C ILE A 107 10.20 -5.14 -7.39
N LYS A 108 11.47 -5.22 -6.94
CA LYS A 108 12.12 -4.13 -6.18
C LYS A 108 12.13 -2.82 -6.98
N LYS A 109 12.42 -2.87 -8.29
CA LYS A 109 12.37 -1.69 -9.17
C LYS A 109 10.96 -1.10 -9.26
N GLY A 110 9.94 -1.95 -9.37
CA GLY A 110 8.53 -1.52 -9.37
C GLY A 110 8.13 -0.83 -8.06
N ILE A 111 8.52 -1.41 -6.93
CA ILE A 111 8.29 -0.84 -5.59
C ILE A 111 8.96 0.54 -5.44
N VAL A 112 10.22 0.68 -5.87
CA VAL A 112 10.92 1.98 -5.81
C VAL A 112 10.22 3.03 -6.66
N ARG A 113 9.72 2.67 -7.85
CA ARG A 113 8.94 3.59 -8.69
C ARG A 113 7.64 4.02 -8.01
N LEU A 114 6.92 3.08 -7.41
CA LEU A 114 5.72 3.35 -6.62
C LEU A 114 6.01 4.32 -5.46
N PHE A 115 7.06 4.06 -4.68
CA PHE A 115 7.45 4.89 -3.55
C PHE A 115 7.84 6.29 -3.98
N ARG A 116 8.67 6.44 -5.02
CA ARG A 116 9.04 7.76 -5.54
C ARG A 116 7.82 8.56 -6.00
N LYS A 117 6.90 7.94 -6.75
CA LYS A 117 5.67 8.62 -7.17
C LYS A 117 4.79 8.98 -5.96
N THR A 118 4.70 8.11 -4.98
CA THR A 118 3.95 8.38 -3.73
C THR A 118 4.49 9.62 -3.02
N ILE A 119 5.81 9.73 -2.85
CA ILE A 119 6.45 10.90 -2.22
C ILE A 119 6.30 12.15 -3.08
N GLU A 120 6.45 12.05 -4.41
CA GLU A 120 6.19 13.15 -5.35
C GLU A 120 4.78 13.73 -5.19
N LEU A 121 3.79 12.88 -4.87
CA LEU A 121 2.42 13.28 -4.61
C LEU A 121 2.18 13.81 -3.18
N GLY A 122 3.22 13.97 -2.38
CA GLY A 122 3.14 14.41 -0.98
C GLY A 122 2.61 13.33 -0.04
N GLY A 123 2.80 12.07 -0.39
CA GLY A 123 2.37 10.91 0.39
C GLY A 123 3.44 10.35 1.35
N THR A 124 3.14 9.17 1.90
CA THR A 124 3.99 8.41 2.81
C THR A 124 4.17 6.97 2.31
N LEU A 125 5.35 6.40 2.61
CA LEU A 125 5.71 5.03 2.22
C LEU A 125 4.91 3.97 2.96
N SER A 126 4.19 4.32 4.03
CA SER A 126 3.37 3.37 4.79
C SER A 126 2.12 4.03 5.37
N GLY A 127 0.95 3.48 5.03
CA GLY A 127 -0.33 3.94 5.59
C GLY A 127 -0.63 3.29 6.94
N GLU A 128 -0.65 1.96 6.97
CA GLU A 128 -1.07 1.14 8.11
C GLU A 128 -0.06 0.05 8.51
N HIS A 129 0.89 -0.32 7.65
CA HIS A 129 1.78 -1.47 7.89
C HIS A 129 3.15 -1.14 8.51
N GLY A 130 3.47 0.15 8.70
CA GLY A 130 4.77 0.61 9.19
C GLY A 130 5.93 0.32 8.21
N ILE A 131 7.17 0.53 8.66
CA ILE A 131 8.38 0.45 7.82
C ILE A 131 8.99 -0.96 7.87
N GLY A 132 9.40 -1.39 9.06
CA GLY A 132 9.95 -2.73 9.30
C GLY A 132 11.12 -3.12 8.37
N LEU A 133 11.39 -4.42 8.29
CA LEU A 133 12.53 -4.93 7.52
C LEU A 133 12.39 -4.70 6.01
N THR A 134 11.17 -4.60 5.51
CA THR A 134 10.88 -4.52 4.08
C THR A 134 11.04 -3.11 3.53
N LYS A 135 10.73 -2.08 4.33
CA LYS A 135 10.78 -0.69 3.86
C LYS A 135 11.92 0.16 4.44
N LYS A 136 12.68 -0.34 5.42
CA LYS A 136 13.75 0.44 6.07
C LYS A 136 14.79 1.03 5.10
N ASP A 137 15.08 0.32 4.02
CA ASP A 137 16.06 0.75 3.01
C ASP A 137 15.52 1.89 2.12
N TYR A 138 14.27 2.32 2.31
CA TYR A 138 13.64 3.41 1.58
C TYR A 138 13.26 4.59 2.47
N LEU A 139 13.56 4.55 3.77
CA LEU A 139 13.22 5.64 4.71
C LEU A 139 13.71 7.01 4.21
N GLU A 140 14.88 7.05 3.62
CA GLU A 140 15.52 8.26 3.06
C GLU A 140 14.75 8.85 1.86
N LEU A 141 13.79 8.11 1.28
CA LEU A 141 12.89 8.69 0.28
C LEU A 141 11.87 9.64 0.92
N GLU A 142 11.48 9.41 2.17
CA GLU A 142 10.44 10.18 2.87
C GLU A 142 11.02 11.17 3.88
N PHE A 143 12.07 10.76 4.60
CA PHE A 143 12.66 11.52 5.69
C PHE A 143 14.11 11.89 5.38
N ASN A 144 14.49 13.12 5.73
CA ASN A 144 15.87 13.54 5.69
C ASN A 144 16.70 12.96 6.85
N ASP A 145 18.02 13.07 6.75
CA ASP A 145 18.96 12.53 7.73
C ASP A 145 18.69 13.08 9.14
N ASP A 146 18.43 14.38 9.28
CA ASP A 146 18.13 15.00 10.57
C ASP A 146 16.90 14.35 11.25
N THR A 147 15.83 14.11 10.49
CA THR A 147 14.62 13.47 11.01
C THR A 147 14.91 12.03 11.44
N ILE A 148 15.66 11.28 10.62
CA ILE A 148 16.04 9.90 10.93
C ILE A 148 16.91 9.84 12.18
N GLU A 149 17.87 10.75 12.34
CA GLU A 149 18.72 10.83 13.54
C GLU A 149 17.89 11.14 14.78
N ARG A 150 16.90 12.04 14.71
CA ARG A 150 16.01 12.30 15.85
C ARG A 150 15.17 11.09 16.24
N MET A 151 14.72 10.29 15.28
CA MET A 151 14.04 9.03 15.60
C MET A 151 14.97 8.03 16.29
N LYS A 152 16.26 7.96 15.91
CA LYS A 152 17.28 7.15 16.56
C LYS A 152 17.60 7.65 17.98
N ASP A 153 17.68 8.96 18.19
CA ASP A 153 17.87 9.57 19.50
C ASP A 153 16.76 9.16 20.48
N ILE A 154 15.49 9.25 20.04
CA ILE A 154 14.33 8.83 20.83
C ILE A 154 14.45 7.34 21.17
N LYS A 155 14.80 6.50 20.18
CA LYS A 155 15.01 5.07 20.40
C LYS A 155 16.08 4.80 21.46
N ALA A 156 17.20 5.54 21.44
CA ALA A 156 18.29 5.38 22.40
C ALA A 156 17.91 5.75 23.84
N VAL A 157 16.98 6.69 24.04
CA VAL A 157 16.45 7.04 25.37
C VAL A 157 15.71 5.86 26.01
N PHE A 158 14.89 5.14 25.23
CA PHE A 158 14.05 4.05 25.74
C PHE A 158 14.67 2.66 25.61
N ASP A 159 15.70 2.49 24.78
CA ASP A 159 16.40 1.22 24.55
C ASP A 159 17.91 1.46 24.37
N PRO A 160 18.63 1.90 25.42
CA PRO A 160 20.04 2.28 25.33
C PRO A 160 20.96 1.11 24.96
N ASN A 161 20.53 -0.12 25.23
CA ASN A 161 21.28 -1.34 24.88
C ASN A 161 20.84 -1.94 23.53
N ASN A 162 19.92 -1.29 22.81
CA ASN A 162 19.40 -1.70 21.50
C ASN A 162 18.89 -3.16 21.46
N LEU A 163 18.18 -3.59 22.50
CA LEU A 163 17.65 -4.96 22.62
C LEU A 163 16.31 -5.15 21.90
N LEU A 164 15.53 -4.08 21.75
CA LEU A 164 14.16 -4.16 21.23
C LEU A 164 14.15 -4.00 19.69
N ASN A 165 14.15 -5.13 18.98
CA ASN A 165 14.09 -5.22 17.51
C ASN A 165 15.20 -4.45 16.76
N PRO A 166 16.50 -4.72 17.04
CA PRO A 166 17.60 -4.08 16.33
C PRO A 166 17.53 -4.33 14.82
N GLY A 167 17.86 -3.30 14.04
CA GLY A 167 17.93 -3.38 12.58
C GLY A 167 16.58 -3.48 11.85
N LYS A 168 15.46 -3.34 12.57
CA LYS A 168 14.11 -3.46 12.01
C LYS A 168 13.59 -2.17 11.39
N MET A 169 13.82 -1.02 12.02
CA MET A 169 13.41 0.29 11.48
C MET A 169 14.58 0.99 10.80
N PHE A 170 15.73 1.08 11.46
CA PHE A 170 16.92 1.72 10.90
C PHE A 170 17.89 0.66 10.37
N PRO A 171 18.56 0.89 9.22
CA PRO A 171 19.71 0.10 8.83
C PRO A 171 20.76 0.11 9.95
N GLY A 172 21.30 -1.06 10.31
CA GLY A 172 22.24 -1.21 11.41
C GLY A 172 22.94 -2.57 11.34
N LYS A 173 24.09 -2.70 12.00
CA LYS A 173 24.82 -3.97 12.09
C LYS A 173 23.95 -4.99 12.85
N LYS A 174 23.85 -6.19 12.28
CA LYS A 174 23.38 -7.37 13.01
C LYS A 174 24.38 -7.77 14.07
#